data_AF-A0A814J384-F1
#
_entry.id   AF-A0A814J384-F1
#
_cell.length_a   1.000
_cell.length_b   1.000
_cell.length_c   1.000
_cell.angle_alpha   90.00
_cell.angle_beta   90.00
_cell.angle_gamma   90.00
#
_symmetry.space_group_name_H-M   'P 1'
#
loop_
_entity.id
_entity.type
_entity.pdbx_description
1 polymer ?
#
loop_
_entity_poly.entity_id
_entity_poly.type
_entity_poly.pdbx_seq_one_letter_code
_entity_poly.pdbx_strand_id
1 'polypeptide(L)' 'MFRIFTRRSSTYANVYRLSIEHPEQFWNEQAQKIFWFKRWNKVYNKNNLLRPHWFQDGHLNMSYNCLDRHISKQQ' A
#
# COMPACT_ATOMS: atom_id res chain seq x y z
N MET A 1 -3.61 -25.59 22.91
CA MET A 1 -2.68 -24.51 23.31
C MET A 1 -2.88 -23.32 22.38
N PHE A 2 -3.67 -22.34 22.84
CA PHE A 2 -4.12 -21.17 22.09
C PHE A 2 -2.97 -20.21 21.72
N ARG A 3 -2.95 -19.74 20.47
CA ARG A 3 -2.34 -18.45 20.10
C ARG A 3 -3.43 -17.58 19.46
N ILE A 4 -4.18 -16.86 20.30
CA ILE A 4 -4.96 -15.71 19.82
C ILE A 4 -3.92 -14.64 19.52
N PHE A 5 -3.62 -14.45 18.24
CA PHE A 5 -2.83 -13.32 17.77
C PHE A 5 -3.69 -12.08 18.03
N THR A 6 -3.46 -11.38 19.13
CA THR A 6 -4.14 -10.13 19.43
C THR A 6 -3.75 -9.13 18.35
N ARG A 7 -4.61 -8.97 17.34
CA ARG A 7 -4.50 -7.89 16.37
C ARG A 7 -4.61 -6.60 17.17
N ARG A 8 -3.50 -5.91 17.39
CA ARG A 8 -3.53 -4.53 17.91
C ARG A 8 -4.35 -3.72 16.91
N SER A 9 -5.62 -3.51 17.23
CA SER A 9 -6.51 -2.67 16.45
C SER A 9 -6.02 -1.24 16.61
N SER A 10 -5.28 -0.75 15.62
CA SER A 10 -5.10 0.69 15.48
C SER A 10 -6.48 1.30 15.32
N THR A 11 -6.84 2.24 16.19
CA THR A 11 -8.10 2.97 16.04
C THR A 11 -8.09 3.70 14.71
N TYR A 12 -9.27 3.84 14.09
CA TYR A 12 -9.45 4.64 12.88
C TYR A 12 -8.80 6.03 13.03
N ALA A 13 -9.00 6.68 14.18
CA ALA A 13 -8.44 7.99 14.47
C ALA A 13 -6.90 8.03 14.35
N ASN A 14 -6.21 6.99 14.82
CA ASN A 14 -4.75 6.90 14.71
C ASN A 14 -4.28 6.65 13.27
N VAL A 15 -4.96 5.77 12.53
CA VAL A 15 -4.65 5.51 11.11
C VAL A 15 -4.86 6.79 10.29
N TYR A 16 -5.97 7.47 10.53
CA TYR A 16 -6.31 8.73 9.87
C TYR A 16 -5.30 9.83 10.19
N ARG A 17 -4.96 10.01 11.47
CA ARG A 17 -3.93 10.98 11.86
C ARG A 17 -2.62 10.73 11.13
N LEU A 18 -2.15 9.47 11.05
CA LEU A 18 -0.93 9.12 10.34
C LEU A 18 -1.02 9.37 8.83
N SER A 19 -2.18 9.11 8.21
CA SER A 19 -2.35 9.35 6.76
C SER A 19 -2.31 10.83 6.38
N ILE A 20 -2.65 11.72 7.32
CA ILE A 20 -2.62 13.18 7.13
C ILE A 20 -1.28 13.78 7.54
N GLU A 21 -0.75 13.42 8.71
CA GLU A 21 0.50 14.00 9.25
C GLU A 21 1.75 13.44 8.57
N HIS A 22 1.73 12.16 8.19
CA HIS A 22 2.86 11.47 7.55
C HIS A 22 2.43 10.74 6.27
N PRO A 23 1.89 11.45 5.26
CA PRO A 23 1.23 10.84 4.10
C PRO A 23 2.17 9.99 3.26
N GLU A 24 3.41 10.44 3.03
CA GLU A 24 4.38 9.71 2.20
C GLU A 24 4.76 8.37 2.85
N GLN A 25 5.08 8.37 4.15
CA GLN A 25 5.36 7.15 4.89
C GLN A 25 4.12 6.24 4.93
N PHE A 26 2.96 6.80 5.28
CA PHE A 26 1.72 6.04 5.38
C PHE A 26 1.40 5.31 4.08
N TRP A 27 1.37 6.03 2.95
CA TRP A 27 1.05 5.46 1.66
C TRP A 27 2.15 4.54 1.12
N ASN A 28 3.42 4.79 1.46
CA ASN A 28 4.51 3.84 1.18
C ASN A 28 4.27 2.49 1.86
N GLU A 29 3.84 2.49 3.13
CA GLU A 29 3.53 1.26 3.87
C GLU A 29 2.26 0.59 3.34
N GLN A 30 1.21 1.36 3.04
CA GLN A 30 -0.05 0.79 2.54
C GLN A 30 0.12 0.15 1.16
N ALA A 31 0.86 0.79 0.25
CA ALA A 31 1.06 0.29 -1.11
C ALA A 31 1.87 -1.00 -1.18
N GLN A 32 2.63 -1.34 -0.14
CA GLN A 32 3.36 -2.62 -0.03
C GLN A 32 2.44 -3.83 0.17
N LYS A 33 1.16 -3.61 0.50
CA LYS A 33 0.19 -4.68 0.69
C LYS A 33 -0.31 -5.29 -0.63
N ILE A 34 -0.07 -4.59 -1.75
CA ILE A 34 -0.29 -5.13 -3.09
C ILE A 34 1.03 -5.50 -3.75
N PHE A 35 0.98 -6.36 -4.76
CA PHE A 35 2.15 -6.83 -5.47
C PHE A 35 2.59 -5.82 -6.54
N TRP A 36 3.90 -5.60 -6.60
CA TRP A 36 4.55 -4.75 -7.59
C TRP A 36 5.67 -5.54 -8.25
N PHE A 37 5.72 -5.51 -9.59
CA PHE A 37 6.83 -6.07 -10.36
C PHE A 37 8.07 -5.19 -10.23
N LYS A 38 7.87 -3.88 -10.11
CA LYS A 38 8.90 -2.89 -9.78
C LYS A 38 8.34 -1.90 -8.77
N ARG A 39 9.01 -1.74 -7.63
CA ARG A 39 8.62 -0.75 -6.63
C ARG A 39 8.87 0.66 -7.17
N TRP A 40 7.99 1.58 -6.80
CA TRP A 40 8.08 2.99 -7.15
C TRP A 40 9.31 3.65 -6.51
N ASN A 41 9.80 4.71 -7.15
CA ASN A 41 10.87 5.55 -6.61
C ASN A 41 10.32 6.64 -5.67
N LYS A 42 9.12 7.16 -5.97
CA LYS A 42 8.47 8.23 -5.22
C LYS A 42 6.99 7.95 -5.04
N VAL A 43 6.49 8.08 -3.81
CA VAL A 43 5.08 7.81 -3.48
C VAL A 43 4.17 8.85 -4.08
N TYR A 44 4.51 10.13 -3.93
CA TYR A 44 3.71 11.23 -4.45
C TYR A 44 4.60 12.36 -4.96
N ASN A 45 4.45 12.71 -6.24
CA ASN A 45 5.15 13.83 -6.84
C ASN A 45 4.26 15.07 -6.88
N LYS A 46 4.59 16.06 -6.02
CA LYS A 46 3.88 17.34 -5.89
C LYS A 46 4.28 18.41 -6.90
N ASN A 47 5.25 18.13 -7.79
CA ASN A 47 5.81 19.16 -8.67
C ASN A 47 4.82 19.69 -9.72
N ASN A 48 3.74 18.95 -10.00
CA ASN A 48 2.66 19.40 -10.88
C ASN A 48 1.30 19.15 -10.20
N LEU A 49 0.70 20.21 -9.65
CA LEU A 49 -0.60 20.12 -8.97
C LEU A 49 -1.76 19.79 -9.91
N LEU A 50 -1.63 20.08 -11.22
CA LEU A 50 -2.64 19.73 -12.23
C LEU A 50 -2.54 18.26 -12.67
N ARG A 51 -1.41 17.62 -12.43
CA ARG A 51 -1.15 16.20 -12.77
C ARG A 51 -0.44 15.52 -11.60
N PRO A 52 -1.15 15.18 -10.52
CA PRO A 52 -0.58 14.46 -9.40
C PRO A 52 -0.12 13.07 -9.85
N HIS A 53 1.17 12.76 -9.67
CA HIS A 53 1.71 11.43 -9.95
C HIS A 53 1.88 10.66 -8.64
N TRP A 54 1.24 9.50 -8.55
CA TRP A 54 1.37 8.56 -7.44
C TRP A 54 2.19 7.34 -7.87
N PHE A 55 3.06 6.87 -6.97
CA PHE A 55 3.90 5.68 -7.15
C PHE A 55 4.70 5.70 -8.47
N GLN A 56 5.39 6.83 -8.71
CA GLN A 56 6.13 7.08 -9.94
C GLN A 56 7.19 6.00 -10.18
N ASP A 57 7.30 5.58 -11.45
CA ASP A 57 8.16 4.50 -11.94
C ASP A 57 7.84 3.09 -11.38
N GLY A 58 6.74 2.96 -10.63
CA GLY A 58 6.25 1.68 -10.13
C GLY A 58 5.50 0.91 -11.20
N HIS A 59 5.77 -0.39 -11.33
CA HIS A 59 5.11 -1.27 -12.28
C HIS A 59 4.29 -2.32 -11.55
N LEU A 60 3.01 -2.40 -11.86
CA LEU A 60 2.09 -3.44 -11.38
C LEU A 60 1.20 -3.92 -12.52
N ASN A 61 0.59 -5.08 -12.31
CA ASN A 61 -0.54 -5.54 -13.12
C ASN A 61 -1.75 -5.67 -12.18
N MET A 62 -2.88 -5.07 -12.58
CA MET A 62 -4.10 -5.08 -11.78
C MET A 62 -4.72 -6.48 -11.73
N SER A 63 -4.84 -7.16 -12.88
CA SER A 63 -5.35 -8.53 -12.96
C SER A 63 -4.53 -9.49 -12.09
N TYR A 64 -3.19 -9.39 -12.14
CA TYR A 64 -2.30 -10.19 -11.29
C TYR A 64 -2.58 -10.01 -9.80
N ASN A 65 -2.81 -8.77 -9.37
CA ASN A 65 -3.15 -8.46 -7.99
C ASN A 65 -4.54 -8.94 -7.57
N CYS A 66 -5.49 -9.01 -8.50
CA CYS A 66 -6.87 -9.41 -8.23
C CYS A 66 -7.08 -10.93 -8.35
N LEU A 67 -6.31 -11.62 -9.19
CA LEU A 67 -6.55 -13.01 -9.59
C LEU A 67 -5.32 -13.90 -9.33
N ASP A 68 -4.29 -13.75 -10.15
CA ASP A 68 -3.17 -14.70 -10.27
C ASP A 68 -2.49 -14.98 -8.92
N ARG A 69 -2.14 -13.93 -8.17
CA ARG A 69 -1.44 -14.07 -6.88
C ARG A 69 -2.27 -14.79 -5.80
N HIS A 70 -3.59 -14.81 -5.96
CA HIS A 70 -4.50 -15.46 -5.03
C HIS A 70 -4.70 -16.94 -5.39
N ILE A 71 -4.69 -17.27 -6.69
CA ILE A 71 -4.77 -18.66 -7.17
C ILE A 71 -3.50 -19.43 -6.80
N SER A 72 -2.31 -18.86 -7.00
CA SER A 72 -1.04 -19.53 -6.66
C SER A 72 -0.85 -19.82 -5.16
N LYS A 73 -1.62 -19.17 -4.27
CA LYS A 73 -1.56 -19.38 -2.82
C LYS A 73 -2.49 -20.48 -2.31
N GLN A 74 -3.36 -21.03 -3.16
CA GLN A 74 -4.32 -22.07 -2.80
C GLN A 74 -3.93 -23.48 -3.26
N GLN A 75 -2.66 -23.66 -3.64
CA GLN A 75 -2.01 -24.97 -3.82
C GLN A 75 -1.09 -25.22 -2.64
#